data_AF-A0A1D7VSM6-F1
#
_entry.id   AF-A0A1D7VSM6-F1
#
_cell.length_a   1.000
_cell.length_b   1.000
_cell.length_c   1.000
_cell.angle_alpha   90.00
_cell.angle_beta   90.00
_cell.angle_gamma   90.00
#
_symmetry.space_group_name_H-M   'P 1'
#
loop_
_entity.id
_entity.type
_entity.pdbx_description
1 polymer ?
#
loop_
_entity_poly.entity_id
_entity_poly.type
_entity_poly.pdbx_seq_one_letter_code
_entity_poly.pdbx_strand_id
1 'polypeptide(L)'
;MTPAELSRTVLRSVRGAVEERELSVPVPARIVVQPPPRPGCGDYASNVALQLAKPAGRPAREVAEILRKRLAGTAGIDRVEIAGPGFLNFTLGDGALVALVRDVLAQGAAYGDRSAADWPATGRASAGRPGTGARAAVVGEALERIGAAAGRTGRAGGPPALVPVPDDLATLTARLGTDETRWILLRPAAHDPVRVPERPVQREGNPRFRVQYAHARTRALVRNAGDLGFTGEPGDVGAPAAAGSGAEFRPAPASAHALHTLLATHPSVVEAAARLRAPDRLVRHLEATADAFFRWHDDCPPLPVGEQKPLAVHRARLALAEATGTVLANGLRLLGISAPEHL
;
A
#
# COMPACT_ATOMS: atom_id res chain seq x y z
N MET A 1 7.24 9.84 6.28
CA MET A 1 5.96 9.84 7.03
C MET A 1 4.97 8.99 6.25
N THR A 2 4.63 7.81 6.77
CA THR A 2 3.63 6.91 6.20
C THR A 2 2.20 7.34 6.60
N PRO A 3 1.13 6.91 5.91
CA PRO A 3 -0.24 7.21 6.34
C PRO A 3 -0.58 6.65 7.72
N ALA A 4 0.05 5.54 8.11
CA ALA A 4 -0.09 5.01 9.47
C ALA A 4 0.58 5.94 10.50
N GLU A 5 1.77 6.46 10.21
CA GLU A 5 2.43 7.48 11.04
C GLU A 5 1.64 8.77 11.08
N LEU A 6 1.15 9.27 9.95
CA LEU A 6 0.29 10.45 9.89
C LEU A 6 -0.96 10.24 10.73
N SER A 7 -1.63 9.09 10.62
CA SER A 7 -2.79 8.74 11.47
C SER A 7 -2.45 8.76 12.96
N ARG A 8 -1.27 8.26 13.35
CA ARG A 8 -0.79 8.31 14.75
C ARG A 8 -0.46 9.73 15.19
N THR A 9 0.14 10.53 14.31
CA THR A 9 0.46 11.94 14.56
C THR A 9 -0.80 12.76 14.77
N VAL A 10 -1.81 12.58 13.91
CA VAL A 10 -3.12 13.22 14.08
C VAL A 10 -3.79 12.75 15.38
N LEU A 11 -3.70 11.46 15.72
CA LEU A 11 -4.26 10.94 16.97
C LEU A 11 -3.56 11.53 18.21
N ARG A 12 -2.23 11.66 18.16
CA ARG A 12 -1.44 12.31 19.22
C ARG A 12 -1.82 13.78 19.35
N SER A 13 -2.02 14.48 18.24
CA SER A 13 -2.48 15.87 18.23
C SER A 13 -3.88 16.02 18.85
N VAL A 14 -4.82 15.12 18.53
CA VAL A 14 -6.15 15.10 19.15
C VAL A 14 -6.06 14.83 20.66
N ARG A 15 -5.22 13.87 21.08
CA ARG A 15 -4.99 13.59 22.52
C ARG A 15 -4.47 14.82 23.26
N GLY A 16 -3.43 15.46 22.72
CA GLY A 16 -2.89 16.69 23.29
C GLY A 16 -3.94 17.81 23.37
N ALA A 17 -4.84 17.92 22.38
CA ALA A 17 -5.92 18.91 22.39
C ALA A 17 -6.96 18.66 23.48
N VAL A 18 -7.18 17.40 23.85
CA VAL A 18 -8.05 17.04 24.98
C VAL A 18 -7.34 17.26 26.32
N GLU A 19 -6.06 16.89 26.43
CA GLU A 19 -5.25 17.07 27.64
C GLU A 19 -5.11 18.56 28.02
N GLU A 20 -4.87 19.43 27.03
CA GLU A 20 -4.79 20.89 27.21
C GLU A 20 -6.16 21.59 27.28
N ARG A 21 -7.26 20.83 27.24
CA ARG A 21 -8.65 21.33 27.31
C ARG A 21 -9.07 22.26 26.16
N GLU A 22 -8.36 22.22 25.02
CA GLU A 22 -8.78 22.92 23.80
C GLU A 22 -9.99 22.25 23.12
N LEU A 23 -10.10 20.92 23.28
CA LEU A 23 -11.22 20.11 22.83
C LEU A 23 -11.77 19.28 24.00
N SER A 24 -13.08 19.33 24.21
CA SER A 24 -13.76 18.47 25.18
C SER A 24 -14.48 17.34 24.45
N VAL A 25 -13.71 16.30 24.05
CA VAL A 25 -14.24 15.14 23.29
C VAL A 25 -13.68 13.83 23.82
N PRO A 26 -14.42 12.72 23.70
CA PRO A 26 -13.82 11.40 23.87
C PRO A 26 -12.80 11.17 22.76
N VAL A 27 -11.56 10.84 23.15
CA VAL A 27 -10.49 10.56 22.19
C VAL A 27 -10.85 9.29 21.39
N PRO A 28 -10.87 9.35 20.04
CA PRO A 28 -11.16 8.18 19.23
C PRO A 28 -10.06 7.13 19.36
N ALA A 29 -10.42 5.85 19.34
CA ALA A 29 -9.45 4.75 19.42
C ALA A 29 -8.49 4.72 18.22
N ARG A 30 -8.94 5.20 17.05
CA ARG A 30 -8.15 5.29 15.83
C ARG A 30 -8.61 6.47 14.98
N ILE A 31 -7.65 7.04 14.25
CA ILE A 31 -7.91 8.00 13.18
C ILE A 31 -7.47 7.36 11.88
N VAL A 32 -8.24 7.63 10.82
CA VAL A 32 -7.93 7.16 9.48
C VAL A 32 -7.58 8.38 8.64
N VAL A 33 -6.44 8.30 7.97
CA VAL A 33 -6.10 9.15 6.84
C VAL A 33 -6.19 8.32 5.57
N GLN A 34 -6.69 8.92 4.51
CA GLN A 34 -6.93 8.26 3.24
C GLN A 34 -6.53 9.19 2.10
N PRO A 35 -6.28 8.68 0.89
CA PRO A 35 -6.08 9.54 -0.27
C PRO A 35 -7.27 10.51 -0.44
N PRO A 36 -7.04 11.76 -0.83
CA PRO A 36 -8.12 12.71 -1.02
C PRO A 36 -9.07 12.23 -2.12
N PRO A 37 -10.39 12.45 -1.98
CA PRO A 37 -11.36 12.04 -3.00
C PRO A 37 -11.25 12.85 -4.30
N ARG A 38 -10.53 13.98 -4.30
CA ARG A 38 -10.30 14.84 -5.46
C ARG A 38 -8.80 15.05 -5.68
N PRO A 39 -8.29 14.89 -6.92
CA PRO A 39 -6.92 15.26 -7.25
C PRO A 39 -6.63 16.73 -6.91
N GLY A 40 -5.42 17.02 -6.41
CA GLY A 40 -4.98 18.38 -6.07
C GLY A 40 -5.30 18.83 -4.63
N CYS A 41 -5.98 18.01 -3.83
CA CYS A 41 -6.28 18.30 -2.43
C CYS A 41 -5.24 17.68 -1.47
N GLY A 42 -3.98 18.09 -1.58
CA GLY A 42 -2.88 17.52 -0.78
C GLY A 42 -2.65 16.03 -1.05
N ASP A 43 -1.86 15.40 -0.18
CA ASP A 43 -1.42 14.02 -0.30
C ASP A 43 -2.34 13.02 0.39
N TYR A 44 -2.88 13.42 1.54
CA TYR A 44 -3.82 12.65 2.36
C TYR A 44 -4.91 13.56 2.90
N ALA A 45 -6.07 12.98 3.19
CA ALA A 45 -7.18 13.68 3.81
C ALA A 45 -7.69 12.91 5.05
N SER A 46 -8.20 13.66 6.03
CA SER A 46 -8.91 13.11 7.18
C SER A 46 -10.21 13.88 7.45
N ASN A 47 -11.26 13.13 7.78
CA ASN A 47 -12.53 13.67 8.24
C ASN A 47 -12.63 13.76 9.77
N VAL A 48 -11.50 13.63 10.49
CA VAL A 48 -11.49 13.62 11.97
C VAL A 48 -12.20 14.82 12.58
N ALA A 49 -12.02 16.03 12.03
CA ALA A 49 -12.66 17.22 12.61
C ALA A 49 -14.19 17.18 12.51
N LEU A 50 -14.73 16.58 11.44
CA LEU A 50 -16.17 16.34 11.29
C LEU A 50 -16.68 15.33 12.33
N GLN A 51 -15.90 14.29 12.62
CA GLN A 51 -16.25 13.28 13.63
C GLN A 51 -16.23 13.85 15.05
N LEU A 52 -15.29 14.76 15.33
CA LEU A 52 -15.12 15.38 16.65
C LEU A 52 -16.02 16.60 16.90
N ALA A 53 -16.56 17.22 15.84
CA ALA A 53 -17.41 18.41 15.94
C ALA A 53 -18.63 18.23 16.86
N LYS A 54 -19.42 17.17 16.63
CA LYS A 54 -20.64 16.90 17.39
C LYS A 54 -20.33 16.60 18.87
N PRO A 55 -19.38 15.69 19.21
CA PRO A 55 -18.97 15.49 20.60
C PRO A 55 -18.40 16.74 21.27
N ALA A 56 -17.72 17.61 20.51
CA ALA A 56 -17.14 18.84 21.05
C ALA A 56 -18.18 19.94 21.31
N GLY A 57 -19.39 19.83 20.74
CA GLY A 57 -20.37 20.91 20.72
C GLY A 57 -19.91 22.13 19.89
N ARG A 58 -19.01 21.92 18.91
CA ARG A 58 -18.37 23.00 18.14
C ARG A 58 -18.51 22.80 16.63
N PRO A 59 -18.50 23.88 15.83
CA PRO A 59 -18.44 23.77 14.37
C PRO A 59 -17.22 22.96 13.91
N ALA A 60 -17.40 22.07 12.95
CA ALA A 60 -16.32 21.21 12.45
C ALA A 60 -15.13 22.01 11.90
N ARG A 61 -15.37 23.19 11.33
CA ARG A 61 -14.32 24.10 10.87
C ARG A 61 -13.45 24.64 12.00
N GLU A 62 -14.04 24.93 13.18
CA GLU A 62 -13.25 25.35 14.34
C GLU A 62 -12.40 24.20 14.89
N VAL A 63 -12.97 22.99 14.97
CA VAL A 63 -12.21 21.80 15.38
C VAL A 63 -11.06 21.53 14.40
N ALA A 64 -11.31 21.69 13.10
CA ALA A 64 -10.28 21.57 12.07
C ALA A 64 -9.18 22.61 12.25
N GLU A 65 -9.52 23.85 12.61
CA GLU A 65 -8.54 24.93 12.82
C GLU A 65 -7.63 24.68 14.03
N ILE A 66 -8.17 24.14 15.11
CA ILE A 66 -7.38 23.72 16.28
C ILE A 66 -6.38 22.65 15.89
N LEU A 67 -6.85 21.60 15.23
CA LEU A 67 -6.00 20.50 14.79
C LEU A 67 -4.96 20.98 13.76
N ARG A 68 -5.34 21.87 12.83
CA ARG A 68 -4.43 22.47 11.85
C ARG A 68 -3.26 23.17 12.54
N LYS A 69 -3.52 24.02 13.53
CA LYS A 69 -2.47 24.75 14.26
C LYS A 69 -1.50 23.82 14.97
N ARG A 70 -2.00 22.74 15.57
CA ARG A 70 -1.17 21.75 16.28
C ARG A 70 -0.39 20.84 15.33
N LEU A 71 -0.90 20.63 14.12
CA LEU A 71 -0.27 19.77 13.11
C LEU A 71 0.69 20.54 12.20
N ALA A 72 0.53 21.86 12.07
CA ALA A 72 1.46 22.73 11.38
C ALA A 72 2.86 22.67 12.02
N GLY A 73 3.89 22.44 11.20
CA GLY A 73 5.27 22.31 11.67
C GLY A 73 5.64 20.95 12.27
N THR A 74 4.74 19.96 12.24
CA THR A 74 5.10 18.60 12.64
C THR A 74 6.02 17.97 11.59
N ALA A 75 7.11 17.34 12.05
CA ALA A 75 8.07 16.68 11.16
C ALA A 75 7.37 15.71 10.19
N GLY A 76 7.58 15.91 8.88
CA GLY A 76 6.98 15.11 7.81
C GLY A 76 5.70 15.69 7.21
N ILE A 77 5.10 16.72 7.79
CA ILE A 77 3.96 17.46 7.24
C ILE A 77 4.46 18.84 6.76
N ASP A 78 4.39 19.08 5.46
CA ASP A 78 4.72 20.38 4.87
C ASP A 78 3.56 21.36 5.03
N ARG A 79 2.34 20.94 4.68
CA ARG A 79 1.15 21.81 4.72
C ARG A 79 -0.09 21.09 5.23
N VAL A 80 -0.95 21.84 5.92
CA VAL A 80 -2.28 21.39 6.34
C VAL A 80 -3.33 22.40 5.90
N GLU A 81 -4.23 22.00 5.03
CA GLU A 81 -5.32 22.81 4.50
C GLU A 81 -6.68 22.32 4.98
N ILE A 82 -7.61 23.24 5.21
CA ILE A 82 -8.99 22.91 5.60
C ILE A 82 -9.89 23.04 4.37
N ALA A 83 -10.47 21.93 3.93
CA ALA A 83 -11.39 21.90 2.81
C ALA A 83 -12.86 21.76 3.26
N GLY A 84 -13.73 22.55 2.61
CA GLY A 84 -15.17 22.49 2.77
C GLY A 84 -15.64 22.61 4.24
N PRO A 85 -16.47 21.67 4.73
CA PRO A 85 -17.07 21.74 6.08
C PRO A 85 -16.10 21.42 7.23
N GLY A 86 -14.87 20.96 6.94
CA GLY A 86 -13.90 20.58 7.97
C GLY A 86 -13.05 19.35 7.63
N PHE A 87 -12.76 19.07 6.36
CA PHE A 87 -11.77 18.06 5.99
C PHE A 87 -10.37 18.64 6.17
N LEU A 88 -9.46 17.87 6.75
CA LEU A 88 -8.04 18.22 6.83
C LEU A 88 -7.30 17.53 5.69
N ASN A 89 -6.72 18.31 4.78
CA ASN A 89 -5.84 17.83 3.73
C ASN A 89 -4.38 18.08 4.13
N PHE A 90 -3.54 17.07 4.02
CA PHE A 90 -2.14 17.07 4.42
C PHE A 90 -1.27 16.97 3.19
N THR A 91 -0.32 17.88 3.02
CA THR A 91 0.82 17.75 2.10
C THR A 91 2.02 17.32 2.93
N LEU A 92 2.68 16.24 2.54
CA LEU A 92 3.89 15.74 3.16
C LEU A 92 5.09 16.43 2.53
N GLY A 93 6.15 16.65 3.31
CA GLY A 93 7.41 17.15 2.73
C GLY A 93 8.11 16.08 1.90
N ASP A 94 8.91 16.47 0.90
CA ASP A 94 9.57 15.53 -0.03
C ASP A 94 10.44 14.49 0.70
N GLY A 95 11.07 14.89 1.82
CA GLY A 95 11.84 13.97 2.67
C GLY A 95 11.00 12.80 3.23
N ALA A 96 9.68 12.96 3.38
CA ALA A 96 8.79 11.90 3.84
C ALA A 96 8.58 10.81 2.79
N LEU A 97 8.54 11.18 1.49
CA LEU A 97 8.38 10.25 0.37
C LEU A 97 9.69 9.51 0.09
N VAL A 98 10.83 10.22 0.14
CA VAL A 98 12.16 9.61 0.05
C VAL A 98 12.40 8.62 1.19
N ALA A 99 12.02 8.98 2.41
CA ALA A 99 12.11 8.09 3.56
C ALA A 99 11.26 6.81 3.38
N LEU A 100 10.04 6.93 2.84
CA LEU A 100 9.21 5.77 2.54
C LEU A 100 9.91 4.80 1.58
N VAL A 101 10.45 5.30 0.46
CA VAL A 101 11.16 4.45 -0.51
C VAL A 101 12.34 3.78 0.16
N ARG A 102 13.13 4.53 0.94
CA ARG A 102 14.25 3.99 1.72
C ARG A 102 13.80 2.88 2.68
N ASP A 103 12.70 3.08 3.39
CA ASP A 103 12.18 2.11 4.36
C ASP A 103 11.70 0.83 3.68
N VAL A 104 11.02 0.94 2.51
CA VAL A 104 10.59 -0.21 1.72
C VAL A 104 11.80 -1.03 1.26
N LEU A 105 12.82 -0.37 0.70
CA LEU A 105 14.02 -1.05 0.21
C LEU A 105 14.84 -1.66 1.36
N ALA A 106 14.96 -0.98 2.50
CA ALA A 106 15.67 -1.49 3.67
C ALA A 106 14.98 -2.71 4.30
N GLN A 107 13.64 -2.73 4.33
CA GLN A 107 12.88 -3.86 4.86
C GLN A 107 12.75 -5.01 3.85
N GLY A 108 12.76 -4.71 2.55
CA GLY A 108 12.70 -5.72 1.48
C GLY A 108 11.51 -6.68 1.65
N ALA A 109 11.80 -7.98 1.74
CA ALA A 109 10.79 -9.04 1.88
C ALA A 109 9.94 -8.94 3.17
N ALA A 110 10.42 -8.20 4.17
CA ALA A 110 9.72 -7.95 5.44
C ALA A 110 8.83 -6.69 5.41
N TYR A 111 8.91 -5.86 4.36
CA TYR A 111 8.06 -4.66 4.30
C TYR A 111 6.57 -5.05 4.27
N GLY A 112 5.79 -4.50 5.21
CA GLY A 112 4.38 -4.86 5.40
C GLY A 112 4.15 -6.05 6.33
N ASP A 113 5.20 -6.74 6.76
CA ASP A 113 5.17 -7.75 7.80
C ASP A 113 5.37 -7.07 9.17
N ARG A 114 4.42 -7.31 10.08
CA ARG A 114 4.42 -6.82 11.46
C ARG A 114 4.64 -7.94 12.48
N SER A 115 4.98 -9.15 12.05
CA SER A 115 5.32 -10.26 12.95
C SER A 115 6.48 -9.94 13.89
N ALA A 116 7.41 -9.08 13.47
CA ALA A 116 8.58 -8.66 14.24
C ALA A 116 8.39 -7.35 15.04
N ALA A 117 7.28 -6.65 14.89
CA ALA A 117 7.03 -5.41 15.64
C ALA A 117 6.37 -5.72 16.98
N ASP A 118 6.85 -5.12 18.07
CA ASP A 118 6.29 -5.16 19.45
C ASP A 118 4.92 -4.45 19.54
N TRP A 119 4.01 -4.77 18.64
CA TRP A 119 2.62 -4.33 18.72
C TRP A 119 1.86 -5.33 19.60
N PRO A 120 1.02 -4.87 20.55
CA PRO A 120 0.19 -5.79 21.33
C PRO A 120 -0.63 -6.65 20.38
N ALA A 121 -0.42 -7.97 20.43
CA ALA A 121 -1.07 -8.94 19.54
C ALA A 121 -2.58 -8.66 19.50
N THR A 122 -3.07 -8.12 18.38
CA THR A 122 -4.47 -7.69 18.27
C THR A 122 -5.34 -8.90 17.96
N GLY A 123 -5.73 -9.58 19.03
CA GLY A 123 -6.72 -10.66 19.03
C GLY A 123 -6.17 -11.99 18.54
N ARG A 124 -6.60 -13.06 19.21
CA ARG A 124 -6.36 -14.44 18.76
C ARG A 124 -6.99 -14.64 17.38
N ALA A 125 -6.29 -15.31 16.47
CA ALA A 125 -6.91 -15.77 15.23
C ALA A 125 -8.04 -16.71 15.61
N SER A 126 -9.30 -16.28 15.43
CA SER A 126 -10.43 -17.20 15.50
C SER A 126 -10.33 -18.12 14.29
N ALA A 127 -10.12 -19.41 14.55
CA ALA A 127 -10.26 -20.44 13.54
C ALA A 127 -11.73 -20.45 13.11
N GLY A 128 -12.08 -19.65 12.10
CA GLY A 128 -13.37 -19.81 11.42
C GLY A 128 -13.45 -21.24 10.88
N ARG A 129 -14.63 -21.86 10.93
CA ARG A 129 -14.82 -23.21 10.35
C ARG A 129 -14.30 -23.20 8.91
N PRO A 130 -13.42 -24.14 8.53
CA PRO A 130 -13.02 -24.26 7.14
C PRO A 130 -14.30 -24.51 6.33
N GLY A 131 -14.55 -23.66 5.33
CA GLY A 131 -15.55 -23.98 4.31
C GLY A 131 -15.10 -25.21 3.52
N THR A 132 -16.02 -25.81 2.78
CA THR A 132 -15.71 -26.92 1.87
C THR A 132 -15.38 -26.41 0.47
N GLY A 133 -14.50 -27.11 -0.25
CA GLY A 133 -14.15 -26.82 -1.65
C GLY A 133 -12.93 -25.92 -1.86
N ALA A 134 -12.55 -25.76 -3.13
CA ALA A 134 -11.32 -25.11 -3.56
C ALA A 134 -11.14 -23.70 -3.02
N ARG A 135 -12.20 -22.89 -3.09
CA ARG A 135 -12.14 -21.49 -2.64
C ARG A 135 -11.83 -21.40 -1.15
N ALA A 136 -12.48 -22.22 -0.33
CA ALA A 136 -12.30 -22.19 1.11
C ALA A 136 -10.88 -22.61 1.52
N ALA A 137 -10.31 -23.62 0.84
CA ALA A 137 -8.92 -24.04 1.03
C ALA A 137 -7.95 -22.89 0.69
N VAL A 138 -8.06 -22.31 -0.52
CA VAL A 138 -7.17 -21.23 -0.96
C VAL A 138 -7.30 -19.98 -0.08
N VAL A 139 -8.53 -19.58 0.29
CA VAL A 139 -8.77 -18.44 1.19
C VAL A 139 -8.22 -18.71 2.58
N GLY A 140 -8.38 -19.93 3.11
CA GLY A 140 -7.82 -20.34 4.40
C GLY A 140 -6.31 -20.18 4.44
N GLU A 141 -5.60 -20.77 3.48
CA GLU A 141 -4.15 -20.68 3.39
C GLU A 141 -3.65 -19.23 3.19
N ALA A 142 -4.34 -18.42 2.38
CA ALA A 142 -3.99 -17.01 2.19
C ALA A 142 -4.17 -16.22 3.50
N LEU A 143 -5.25 -16.48 4.24
CA LEU A 143 -5.52 -15.81 5.52
C LEU A 143 -4.56 -16.24 6.63
N GLU A 144 -4.00 -17.44 6.59
CA GLU A 144 -2.91 -17.85 7.48
C GLU A 144 -1.63 -17.05 7.21
N ARG A 145 -1.22 -16.94 5.94
CA ARG A 145 -0.05 -16.12 5.56
C ARG A 145 -0.25 -14.64 5.89
N ILE A 146 -1.40 -14.08 5.54
CA ILE A 146 -1.77 -12.68 5.83
C ILE A 146 -1.87 -12.45 7.34
N GLY A 147 -2.44 -13.40 8.10
CA GLY A 147 -2.55 -13.34 9.56
C GLY A 147 -1.19 -13.34 10.24
N ALA A 148 -0.30 -14.24 9.83
CA ALA A 148 1.08 -14.29 10.31
C ALA A 148 1.82 -12.97 10.04
N ALA A 149 1.74 -12.46 8.81
CA ALA A 149 2.33 -11.18 8.44
C ALA A 149 1.72 -9.98 9.18
N ALA A 150 0.45 -10.04 9.57
CA ALA A 150 -0.17 -8.99 10.39
C ALA A 150 0.18 -9.08 11.89
N GLY A 151 1.05 -10.01 12.31
CA GLY A 151 1.37 -10.26 13.72
C GLY A 151 0.25 -10.97 14.49
N ARG A 152 -0.73 -11.57 13.80
CA ARG A 152 -1.79 -12.37 14.42
C ARG A 152 -1.29 -13.80 14.57
N THR A 153 -0.57 -14.07 15.66
CA THR A 153 -0.10 -15.43 15.96
C THR A 153 -1.29 -16.30 16.39
N GLY A 154 -1.80 -17.11 15.48
CA GLY A 154 -2.61 -18.28 15.83
C GLY A 154 -1.67 -19.40 16.23
N ARG A 155 -1.42 -19.62 17.53
CA ARG A 155 -0.74 -20.84 17.96
C ARG A 155 -1.74 -22.00 17.80
N ALA A 156 -1.77 -22.62 16.63
CA ALA A 156 -2.29 -23.97 16.51
C ALA A 156 -1.28 -24.87 17.24
N GLY A 157 -1.49 -25.06 18.55
CA GLY A 157 -0.65 -25.90 19.41
C GLY A 157 -0.90 -27.38 19.16
N GLY A 158 -0.74 -27.83 17.92
CA GLY A 158 -0.90 -29.22 17.52
C GLY A 158 -0.22 -29.48 16.17
N PRO A 159 0.08 -30.75 15.84
CA PRO A 159 0.61 -31.10 14.52
C PRO A 159 -0.35 -30.60 13.43
N PRO A 160 0.17 -30.14 12.27
CA PRO A 160 -0.68 -29.70 11.17
C PRO A 160 -1.63 -30.85 10.81
N ALA A 161 -2.93 -30.62 10.91
CA ALA A 161 -3.90 -31.57 10.41
C ALA A 161 -3.69 -31.68 8.89
N LEU A 162 -3.42 -32.89 8.39
CA LEU A 162 -3.39 -33.14 6.96
C LEU A 162 -4.82 -32.99 6.44
N VAL A 163 -5.13 -31.82 5.87
CA VAL A 163 -6.40 -31.58 5.20
C VAL A 163 -6.23 -32.01 3.74
N PRO A 164 -7.00 -32.99 3.23
CA PRO A 164 -6.92 -33.38 1.84
C PRO A 164 -7.29 -32.19 0.94
N VAL A 165 -6.54 -32.02 -0.14
CA VAL A 165 -6.80 -31.00 -1.15
C VAL A 165 -8.16 -31.30 -1.79
N PRO A 166 -9.10 -30.34 -1.82
CA PRO A 166 -10.38 -30.55 -2.49
C PRO A 166 -10.22 -30.94 -3.96
N ASP A 167 -10.97 -31.92 -4.45
CA ASP A 167 -10.88 -32.42 -5.83
C ASP A 167 -11.13 -31.33 -6.89
N ASP A 168 -12.01 -30.38 -6.57
CA ASP A 168 -12.27 -29.21 -7.41
C ASP A 168 -11.05 -28.29 -7.51
N LEU A 169 -10.22 -28.18 -6.46
CA LEU A 169 -8.99 -27.39 -6.48
C LEU A 169 -7.91 -28.06 -7.35
N ALA A 170 -7.76 -29.37 -7.23
CA ALA A 170 -6.84 -30.14 -8.07
C ALA A 170 -7.20 -30.00 -9.56
N THR A 171 -8.49 -30.13 -9.87
CA THR A 171 -9.03 -29.97 -11.23
C THR A 171 -8.79 -28.57 -11.79
N LEU A 172 -9.08 -27.51 -11.00
CA LEU A 172 -8.83 -26.13 -11.41
C LEU A 172 -7.35 -25.86 -11.63
N THR A 173 -6.50 -26.34 -10.73
CA THR A 173 -5.05 -26.16 -10.79
C THR A 173 -4.45 -26.85 -12.02
N ALA A 174 -4.88 -28.08 -12.33
CA ALA A 174 -4.44 -28.78 -13.53
C ALA A 174 -4.85 -28.05 -14.82
N ARG A 175 -6.03 -27.41 -14.83
CA ARG A 175 -6.56 -26.70 -16.01
C ARG A 175 -5.98 -25.30 -16.21
N LEU A 176 -5.82 -24.53 -15.15
CA LEU A 176 -5.48 -23.09 -15.23
C LEU A 176 -4.06 -22.79 -14.74
N GLY A 177 -3.42 -23.72 -14.04
CA GLY A 177 -2.19 -23.48 -13.28
C GLY A 177 -2.47 -22.96 -11.88
N THR A 178 -1.48 -23.10 -11.00
CA THR A 178 -1.58 -22.77 -9.57
C THR A 178 -1.87 -21.29 -9.33
N ASP A 179 -1.09 -20.41 -9.95
CA ASP A 179 -1.21 -18.96 -9.73
C ASP A 179 -2.53 -18.38 -10.23
N GLU A 180 -2.97 -18.80 -11.42
CA GLU A 180 -4.25 -18.37 -12.01
C GLU A 180 -5.42 -18.83 -11.15
N THR A 181 -5.40 -20.10 -10.73
CA THR A 181 -6.43 -20.68 -9.85
C THR A 181 -6.53 -19.91 -8.54
N ARG A 182 -5.40 -19.63 -7.88
CA ARG A 182 -5.38 -18.85 -6.64
C ARG A 182 -5.92 -17.44 -6.84
N TRP A 183 -5.49 -16.75 -7.89
CA TRP A 183 -5.96 -15.39 -8.18
C TRP A 183 -7.47 -15.34 -8.38
N ILE A 184 -8.02 -16.22 -9.21
CA ILE A 184 -9.47 -16.29 -9.51
C ILE A 184 -10.29 -16.55 -8.24
N LEU A 185 -9.82 -17.42 -7.34
CA LEU A 185 -10.53 -17.77 -6.11
C LEU A 185 -10.45 -16.67 -5.03
N LEU A 186 -9.37 -15.89 -5.02
CA LEU A 186 -9.10 -14.84 -4.04
C LEU A 186 -9.64 -13.46 -4.45
N ARG A 187 -9.81 -13.20 -5.74
CA ARG A 187 -10.19 -11.88 -6.27
C ARG A 187 -11.60 -11.43 -5.87
N PRO A 188 -12.67 -12.24 -6.00
CA PRO A 188 -14.01 -11.81 -5.62
C PRO A 188 -14.16 -11.71 -4.10
N ALA A 189 -15.02 -10.81 -3.61
CA ALA A 189 -15.33 -10.73 -2.19
C ALA A 189 -15.99 -12.04 -1.70
N ALA A 190 -15.93 -12.31 -0.40
CA ALA A 190 -16.29 -13.62 0.18
C ALA A 190 -17.66 -14.18 -0.27
N HIS A 191 -18.65 -13.33 -0.51
CA HIS A 191 -20.00 -13.71 -0.92
C HIS A 191 -20.29 -13.55 -2.41
N ASP A 192 -19.33 -13.05 -3.18
CA ASP A 192 -19.47 -12.87 -4.63
C ASP A 192 -19.19 -14.18 -5.37
N PRO A 193 -19.89 -14.46 -6.47
CA PRO A 193 -19.66 -15.65 -7.27
C PRO A 193 -18.28 -15.62 -7.95
N VAL A 194 -17.59 -16.77 -7.95
CA VAL A 194 -16.33 -16.94 -8.68
C VAL A 194 -16.64 -17.25 -10.13
N ARG A 195 -16.11 -16.45 -11.05
CA ARG A 195 -16.18 -16.71 -12.50
C ARG A 195 -14.88 -17.36 -12.94
N VAL A 196 -14.95 -18.63 -13.32
CA VAL A 196 -13.79 -19.40 -13.75
C VAL A 196 -13.71 -19.38 -15.28
N PRO A 197 -12.60 -18.91 -15.88
CA PRO A 197 -12.41 -18.93 -17.32
C PRO A 197 -12.17 -20.37 -17.82
N GLU A 198 -12.43 -20.59 -19.11
CA GLU A 198 -12.20 -21.91 -19.74
C GLU A 198 -10.71 -22.27 -19.83
N ARG A 199 -9.85 -21.27 -20.05
CA ARG A 199 -8.40 -21.41 -20.25
C ARG A 199 -7.65 -20.29 -19.54
N PRO A 200 -6.37 -20.50 -19.15
CA PRO A 200 -5.54 -19.43 -18.61
C PRO A 200 -5.31 -18.35 -19.67
N VAL A 201 -5.30 -17.09 -19.23
CA VAL A 201 -5.16 -15.94 -20.12
C VAL A 201 -3.90 -15.16 -19.74
N GLN A 202 -2.86 -15.21 -20.57
CA GLN A 202 -1.60 -14.46 -20.35
C GLN A 202 -1.56 -13.20 -21.22
N ARG A 203 -2.49 -12.26 -20.99
CA ARG A 203 -2.54 -10.99 -21.71
C ARG A 203 -2.90 -9.86 -20.76
N GLU A 204 -2.69 -8.62 -21.20
CA GLU A 204 -2.88 -7.41 -20.38
C GLU A 204 -4.25 -7.32 -19.70
N GLY A 205 -5.31 -7.81 -20.36
CA GLY A 205 -6.66 -7.86 -19.80
C GLY A 205 -6.85 -8.83 -18.62
N ASN A 206 -5.86 -9.68 -18.29
CA ASN A 206 -5.88 -10.49 -17.08
C ASN A 206 -5.21 -9.72 -15.92
N PRO A 207 -5.94 -9.37 -14.85
CA PRO A 207 -5.37 -8.63 -13.71
C PRO A 207 -4.19 -9.34 -13.04
N ARG A 208 -4.18 -10.68 -12.95
CA ARG A 208 -3.05 -11.44 -12.39
C ARG A 208 -1.80 -11.21 -13.22
N PHE A 209 -1.93 -11.41 -14.53
CA PHE A 209 -0.82 -11.26 -15.48
C PHE A 209 -0.28 -9.83 -15.42
N ARG A 210 -1.17 -8.82 -15.40
CA ARG A 210 -0.77 -7.42 -15.29
C ARG A 210 0.03 -7.12 -14.01
N VAL A 211 -0.36 -7.70 -12.88
CA VAL A 211 0.35 -7.53 -11.59
C VAL A 211 1.72 -8.23 -11.61
N GLN A 212 1.81 -9.46 -12.12
CA GLN A 212 3.10 -10.14 -12.26
C GLN A 212 4.00 -9.45 -13.31
N TYR A 213 3.41 -8.91 -14.38
CA TYR A 213 4.13 -8.16 -15.40
C TYR A 213 4.67 -6.84 -14.86
N ALA A 214 3.92 -6.13 -14.01
CA ALA A 214 4.44 -4.97 -13.29
C ALA A 214 5.66 -5.35 -12.43
N HIS A 215 5.59 -6.46 -11.69
CA HIS A 215 6.74 -6.96 -10.93
C HIS A 215 7.95 -7.27 -11.84
N ALA A 216 7.76 -8.10 -12.88
CA ALA A 216 8.83 -8.46 -13.81
C ALA A 216 9.43 -7.23 -14.50
N ARG A 217 8.61 -6.22 -14.83
CA ARG A 217 9.05 -4.94 -15.39
C ARG A 217 9.94 -4.17 -14.43
N THR A 218 9.63 -4.14 -13.12
CA THR A 218 10.54 -3.53 -12.13
C THR A 218 11.90 -4.23 -12.10
N ARG A 219 11.93 -5.57 -12.16
CA ARG A 219 13.19 -6.33 -12.23
C ARG A 219 13.96 -6.05 -13.51
N ALA A 220 13.26 -5.92 -14.64
CA ALA A 220 13.87 -5.55 -15.92
C ALA A 220 14.49 -4.15 -15.88
N LEU A 221 13.81 -3.16 -15.27
CA LEU A 221 14.35 -1.80 -15.12
C LEU A 221 15.67 -1.80 -14.33
N VAL A 222 15.76 -2.59 -13.25
CA VAL A 222 16.98 -2.72 -12.45
C VAL A 222 18.13 -3.32 -13.26
N ARG A 223 17.86 -4.41 -14.00
CA ARG A 223 18.88 -5.02 -14.87
C ARG A 223 19.36 -4.04 -15.94
N ASN A 224 18.44 -3.40 -16.64
CA ASN A 224 18.78 -2.44 -17.69
C ASN A 224 19.55 -1.23 -17.14
N ALA A 225 19.25 -0.78 -15.92
CA ALA A 225 20.03 0.28 -15.27
C ALA A 225 21.46 -0.18 -14.94
N GLY A 226 21.61 -1.43 -14.48
CA GLY A 226 22.90 -2.07 -14.29
C GLY A 226 23.73 -2.11 -15.57
N ASP A 227 23.12 -2.47 -16.70
CA ASP A 227 23.77 -2.44 -18.03
C ASP A 227 24.20 -1.02 -18.44
N LEU A 228 23.44 0.00 -18.00
CA LEU A 228 23.78 1.43 -18.17
C LEU A 228 24.75 1.97 -17.11
N GLY A 229 25.23 1.12 -16.18
CA GLY A 229 26.23 1.48 -15.17
C GLY A 229 25.71 2.31 -14.00
N PHE A 230 24.41 2.24 -13.66
CA PHE A 230 23.87 2.92 -12.49
C PHE A 230 22.85 2.08 -11.70
N THR A 231 22.64 2.46 -10.44
CA THR A 231 21.73 1.79 -9.51
C THR A 231 20.72 2.77 -8.94
N GLY A 232 19.64 2.24 -8.34
CA GLY A 232 18.64 3.04 -7.65
C GLY A 232 19.22 3.71 -6.40
N GLU A 233 18.81 4.95 -6.16
CA GLU A 233 19.12 5.69 -4.93
C GLU A 233 17.88 6.49 -4.51
N PRO A 234 17.32 6.30 -3.29
CA PRO A 234 16.15 7.03 -2.86
C PRO A 234 16.37 8.54 -2.89
N GLY A 235 15.52 9.24 -3.65
CA GLY A 235 15.61 10.69 -3.83
C GLY A 235 14.33 11.26 -4.45
N ASP A 236 14.39 12.51 -4.88
CA ASP A 236 13.25 13.16 -5.53
C ASP A 236 13.03 12.60 -6.95
N VAL A 237 11.81 12.14 -7.22
CA VAL A 237 11.38 11.54 -8.49
C VAL A 237 10.82 12.57 -9.49
N GLY A 238 10.84 13.86 -9.13
CA GLY A 238 10.34 15.00 -9.90
C GLY A 238 10.98 15.18 -11.27
N ALA A 239 10.91 16.38 -11.83
CA ALA A 239 11.47 16.63 -13.15
C ALA A 239 13.01 16.75 -13.13
N PRO A 240 13.73 16.32 -14.18
CA PRO A 240 15.11 16.74 -14.35
C PRO A 240 15.13 18.27 -14.44
N ALA A 241 15.80 18.94 -13.50
CA ALA A 241 16.12 20.34 -13.66
C ALA A 241 17.08 20.45 -14.86
N ALA A 242 16.67 21.18 -15.90
CA ALA A 242 17.56 21.48 -17.00
C ALA A 242 18.75 22.27 -16.45
N ALA A 243 19.97 21.78 -16.68
CA ALA A 243 21.18 22.47 -16.28
C ALA A 243 21.25 23.81 -17.02
N GLY A 244 20.95 24.92 -16.34
CA GLY A 244 21.17 26.27 -16.86
C GLY A 244 20.04 27.29 -16.68
N SER A 245 18.82 26.89 -16.33
CA SER A 245 17.76 27.83 -15.93
C SER A 245 17.56 27.72 -14.43
N GLY A 246 17.60 28.84 -13.69
CA GLY A 246 17.34 28.88 -12.24
C GLY A 246 16.23 27.92 -11.86
N ALA A 247 16.61 26.84 -11.17
CA ALA A 247 15.79 25.65 -11.05
C ALA A 247 14.59 25.93 -10.15
N GLU A 248 13.47 26.32 -10.76
CA GLU A 248 12.18 26.19 -10.10
C GLU A 248 11.94 24.70 -9.88
N PHE A 249 11.99 24.31 -8.60
CA PHE A 249 11.60 23.01 -8.09
C PHE A 249 10.22 22.65 -8.67
N ARG A 250 10.17 21.65 -9.56
CA ARG A 250 8.91 21.20 -10.16
C ARG A 250 8.43 19.95 -9.41
N PRO A 251 7.28 20.02 -8.72
CA PRO A 251 6.81 18.94 -7.87
C PRO A 251 6.61 17.64 -8.66
N ALA A 252 6.75 16.51 -7.97
CA ALA A 252 6.48 15.20 -8.54
C ALA A 252 5.06 15.12 -9.13
N PRO A 253 4.87 14.40 -10.26
CA PRO A 253 3.55 14.31 -10.87
C PRO A 253 2.56 13.59 -9.95
N ALA A 254 1.27 13.86 -10.14
CA ALA A 254 0.20 13.23 -9.36
C ALA A 254 0.23 11.68 -9.43
N SER A 255 0.73 11.11 -10.54
CA SER A 255 0.92 9.66 -10.70
C SER A 255 2.00 9.09 -9.77
N ALA A 256 3.11 9.81 -9.57
CA ALA A 256 4.13 9.43 -8.59
C ALA A 256 3.54 9.45 -7.18
N HIS A 257 2.76 10.48 -6.84
CA HIS A 257 2.14 10.58 -5.53
C HIS A 257 1.14 9.44 -5.26
N ALA A 258 0.31 9.11 -6.25
CA ALA A 258 -0.61 7.99 -6.17
C ALA A 258 0.12 6.65 -5.91
N LEU A 259 1.25 6.44 -6.58
CA LEU A 259 2.08 5.26 -6.37
C LEU A 259 2.68 5.23 -4.95
N HIS A 260 3.31 6.31 -4.49
CA HIS A 260 3.84 6.39 -3.12
C HIS A 260 2.76 6.09 -2.08
N THR A 261 1.56 6.63 -2.28
CA THR A 261 0.43 6.42 -1.39
C THR A 261 0.03 4.94 -1.30
N LEU A 262 0.05 4.22 -2.42
CA LEU A 262 -0.21 2.79 -2.43
C LEU A 262 0.91 2.02 -1.70
N LEU A 263 2.18 2.31 -1.97
CA LEU A 263 3.30 1.68 -1.25
C LEU A 263 3.21 1.91 0.27
N ALA A 264 2.83 3.13 0.68
CA ALA A 264 2.73 3.52 2.08
C ALA A 264 1.52 2.90 2.80
N THR A 265 0.43 2.62 2.07
CA THR A 265 -0.79 2.02 2.64
C THR A 265 -0.73 0.49 2.70
N HIS A 266 0.21 -0.14 1.99
CA HIS A 266 0.35 -1.60 1.94
C HIS A 266 0.32 -2.31 3.32
N PRO A 267 1.09 -1.89 4.34
CA PRO A 267 1.04 -2.56 5.65
C PRO A 267 -0.34 -2.50 6.31
N SER A 268 -1.05 -1.39 6.16
CA SER A 268 -2.41 -1.22 6.69
C SER A 268 -3.44 -2.07 5.94
N VAL A 269 -3.23 -2.30 4.63
CA VAL A 269 -4.07 -3.21 3.83
C VAL A 269 -3.90 -4.65 4.28
N VAL A 270 -2.67 -5.10 4.54
CA VAL A 270 -2.38 -6.44 5.08
C VAL A 270 -3.08 -6.64 6.43
N GLU A 271 -2.95 -5.67 7.34
CA GLU A 271 -3.64 -5.69 8.64
C GLU A 271 -5.17 -5.73 8.49
N ALA A 272 -5.74 -4.91 7.60
CA ALA A 272 -7.17 -4.88 7.35
C ALA A 272 -7.68 -6.18 6.75
N ALA A 273 -6.94 -6.79 5.81
CA ALA A 273 -7.25 -8.08 5.22
C ALA A 273 -7.24 -9.20 6.29
N ALA A 274 -6.24 -9.19 7.18
CA ALA A 274 -6.15 -10.13 8.30
C ALA A 274 -7.34 -9.98 9.27
N ARG A 275 -7.63 -8.75 9.69
CA ARG A 275 -8.69 -8.44 10.66
C ARG A 275 -10.07 -8.79 10.14
N LEU A 276 -10.34 -8.43 8.89
CA LEU A 276 -11.64 -8.62 8.25
C LEU A 276 -11.78 -9.97 7.53
N ARG A 277 -10.76 -10.83 7.59
CA ARG A 277 -10.72 -12.15 6.92
C ARG A 277 -11.05 -12.03 5.42
N ALA A 278 -10.47 -11.02 4.77
CA ALA A 278 -10.84 -10.60 3.42
C ALA A 278 -9.60 -10.43 2.53
N PRO A 279 -9.08 -11.52 1.93
CA PRO A 279 -7.86 -11.48 1.12
C PRO A 279 -8.06 -10.72 -0.21
N ASP A 280 -9.31 -10.60 -0.68
CA ASP A 280 -9.70 -9.80 -1.86
C ASP A 280 -9.28 -8.32 -1.73
N ARG A 281 -9.14 -7.81 -0.51
CA ARG A 281 -8.62 -6.45 -0.27
C ARG A 281 -7.17 -6.31 -0.69
N LEU A 282 -6.34 -7.33 -0.42
CA LEU A 282 -4.95 -7.35 -0.85
C LEU A 282 -4.86 -7.51 -2.36
N VAL A 283 -5.70 -8.36 -2.97
CA VAL A 283 -5.78 -8.51 -4.44
C VAL A 283 -6.05 -7.16 -5.11
N ARG A 284 -7.11 -6.45 -4.71
CA ARG A 284 -7.47 -5.13 -5.25
C ARG A 284 -6.37 -4.09 -5.05
N HIS A 285 -5.65 -4.16 -3.94
CA HIS A 285 -4.53 -3.27 -3.68
C HIS A 285 -3.34 -3.53 -4.63
N LEU A 286 -3.04 -4.79 -4.95
CA LEU A 286 -2.01 -5.13 -5.93
C LEU A 286 -2.40 -4.71 -7.35
N GLU A 287 -3.67 -4.90 -7.73
CA GLU A 287 -4.22 -4.37 -9.00
C GLU A 287 -4.02 -2.86 -9.09
N ALA A 288 -4.45 -2.11 -8.06
CA ALA A 288 -4.29 -0.66 -8.00
C ALA A 288 -2.82 -0.22 -8.04
N THR A 289 -1.92 -0.96 -7.38
CA THR A 289 -0.48 -0.68 -7.35
C THR A 289 0.15 -0.89 -8.72
N ALA A 290 -0.17 -1.98 -9.41
CA ALA A 290 0.30 -2.23 -10.77
C ALA A 290 -0.20 -1.17 -11.76
N ASP A 291 -1.47 -0.77 -11.64
CA ASP A 291 -2.03 0.30 -12.47
C ASP A 291 -1.38 1.66 -12.21
N ALA A 292 -1.13 2.00 -10.95
CA ALA A 292 -0.43 3.24 -10.59
C ALA A 292 1.02 3.22 -11.08
N PHE A 293 1.69 2.06 -11.00
CA PHE A 293 3.05 1.87 -11.51
C PHE A 293 3.13 2.15 -13.01
N PHE A 294 2.24 1.58 -13.84
CA PHE A 294 2.28 1.82 -15.29
C PHE A 294 1.98 3.28 -15.64
N ARG A 295 0.97 3.90 -15.00
CA ARG A 295 0.70 5.34 -15.21
C ARG A 295 1.90 6.21 -14.86
N TRP A 296 2.52 5.96 -13.71
CA TRP A 296 3.71 6.69 -13.29
C TRP A 296 4.93 6.44 -14.19
N HIS A 297 5.14 5.19 -14.62
CA HIS A 297 6.23 4.83 -15.53
C HIS A 297 6.14 5.59 -16.86
N ASP A 298 4.92 5.75 -17.38
CA ASP A 298 4.70 6.46 -18.64
C ASP A 298 4.90 7.98 -18.49
N ASP A 299 4.46 8.55 -17.36
CA ASP A 299 4.67 9.98 -17.05
C ASP A 299 6.13 10.30 -16.70
N CYS A 300 6.84 9.37 -16.06
CA CYS A 300 8.17 9.54 -15.49
C CYS A 300 9.04 8.29 -15.74
N PRO A 301 9.59 8.14 -16.96
CA PRO A 301 10.47 7.03 -17.29
C PRO A 301 11.66 6.93 -16.32
N PRO A 302 11.91 5.75 -15.71
CA PRO A 302 13.02 5.58 -14.78
C PRO A 302 14.40 5.58 -15.46
N LEU A 303 14.48 5.04 -16.67
CA LEU A 303 15.73 4.96 -17.42
C LEU A 303 15.95 6.21 -18.28
N PRO A 304 17.20 6.65 -18.50
CA PRO A 304 17.52 7.68 -19.47
C PRO A 304 17.21 7.22 -20.90
N VAL A 305 16.92 8.17 -21.79
CA VAL A 305 16.57 7.89 -23.19
C VAL A 305 17.60 8.53 -24.12
N GLY A 306 18.05 7.78 -25.14
CA GLY A 306 19.04 8.23 -26.11
C GLY A 306 20.40 8.53 -25.45
N GLU A 307 20.97 9.68 -25.76
CA GLU A 307 22.30 10.11 -25.26
C GLU A 307 22.26 10.72 -23.84
N GLN A 308 21.11 10.67 -23.15
CA GLN A 308 20.99 11.21 -21.80
C GLN A 308 21.85 10.42 -20.81
N LYS A 309 22.70 11.11 -20.06
CA LYS A 309 23.45 10.49 -18.96
C LYS A 309 22.53 10.21 -17.77
N PRO A 310 22.75 9.13 -16.99
CA PRO A 310 22.02 8.90 -15.76
C PRO A 310 22.17 10.07 -14.77
N LEU A 311 21.05 10.67 -14.41
CA LEU A 311 20.93 11.79 -13.46
C LEU A 311 20.40 11.28 -12.10
N ALA A 312 20.50 12.13 -11.07
CA ALA A 312 19.94 11.83 -9.74
C ALA A 312 18.45 11.45 -9.80
N VAL A 313 17.67 12.11 -10.65
CA VAL A 313 16.24 11.78 -10.86
C VAL A 313 16.02 10.36 -11.41
N HIS A 314 16.91 9.87 -12.28
CA HIS A 314 16.83 8.50 -12.81
C HIS A 314 17.12 7.48 -11.71
N ARG A 315 18.09 7.76 -10.84
CA ARG A 315 18.38 6.94 -9.66
C ARG A 315 17.20 6.90 -8.68
N ALA A 316 16.58 8.06 -8.43
CA ALA A 316 15.40 8.18 -7.59
C ALA A 316 14.19 7.40 -8.14
N ARG A 317 13.89 7.58 -9.43
CA ARG A 317 12.79 6.85 -10.10
C ARG A 317 13.05 5.35 -10.11
N LEU A 318 14.29 4.93 -10.35
CA LEU A 318 14.65 3.52 -10.28
C LEU A 318 14.44 2.94 -8.88
N ALA A 319 14.84 3.66 -7.82
CA ALA A 319 14.57 3.25 -6.43
C ALA A 319 13.06 3.12 -6.13
N LEU A 320 12.22 4.02 -6.67
CA LEU A 320 10.76 3.90 -6.55
C LEU A 320 10.21 2.68 -7.30
N ALA A 321 10.74 2.36 -8.47
CA ALA A 321 10.39 1.14 -9.21
C ALA A 321 10.80 -0.12 -8.43
N GLU A 322 11.98 -0.13 -7.83
CA GLU A 322 12.46 -1.23 -6.97
C GLU A 322 11.57 -1.43 -5.74
N ALA A 323 11.19 -0.34 -5.06
CA ALA A 323 10.29 -0.36 -3.92
C ALA A 323 8.90 -0.88 -4.32
N THR A 324 8.41 -0.48 -5.50
CA THR A 324 7.16 -1.00 -6.06
C THR A 324 7.24 -2.51 -6.30
N GLY A 325 8.32 -2.98 -6.91
CA GLY A 325 8.55 -4.42 -7.12
C GLY A 325 8.55 -5.20 -5.80
N THR A 326 9.16 -4.63 -4.76
CA THR A 326 9.19 -5.22 -3.41
C THR A 326 7.77 -5.39 -2.84
N VAL A 327 6.93 -4.35 -2.91
CA VAL A 327 5.53 -4.40 -2.44
C VAL A 327 4.70 -5.40 -3.23
N LEU A 328 4.86 -5.44 -4.56
CA LEU A 328 4.16 -6.41 -5.41
C LEU A 328 4.56 -7.85 -5.07
N ALA A 329 5.87 -8.12 -4.93
CA ALA A 329 6.38 -9.44 -4.56
C ALA A 329 5.88 -9.89 -3.18
N ASN A 330 5.90 -8.99 -2.19
CA ASN A 330 5.40 -9.28 -0.84
C ASN A 330 3.91 -9.61 -0.86
N GLY A 331 3.10 -8.83 -1.56
CA GLY A 331 1.67 -9.09 -1.70
C GLY A 331 1.35 -10.41 -2.40
N LEU A 332 2.02 -10.70 -3.52
CA LEU A 332 1.86 -11.98 -4.25
C LEU A 332 2.24 -13.17 -3.37
N ARG A 333 3.35 -13.08 -2.62
CA ARG A 333 3.78 -14.09 -1.64
C ARG A 333 2.71 -14.37 -0.58
N LEU A 334 2.06 -13.33 -0.05
CA LEU A 334 0.98 -13.50 0.95
C LEU A 334 -0.26 -14.20 0.37
N LEU A 335 -0.52 -14.03 -0.93
CA LEU A 335 -1.59 -14.75 -1.65
C LEU A 335 -1.18 -16.17 -2.08
N GLY A 336 0.10 -16.55 -1.89
CA GLY A 336 0.66 -17.81 -2.36
C GLY A 336 0.83 -17.88 -3.87
N ILE A 337 1.03 -16.73 -4.51
CA ILE A 337 1.18 -16.58 -5.97
C ILE A 337 2.63 -16.23 -6.27
N SER A 338 3.19 -16.78 -7.35
CA SER A 338 4.57 -16.49 -7.72
C SER A 338 4.77 -15.04 -8.18
N ALA A 339 5.97 -14.50 -7.94
CA ALA A 339 6.41 -13.18 -8.42
C ALA A 339 7.64 -13.39 -9.32
N PRO A 340 7.45 -13.77 -10.60
CA PRO A 340 8.56 -14.14 -11.47
C PRO A 340 9.41 -12.91 -11.84
N GLU A 341 10.72 -13.12 -12.00
CA GLU A 341 11.65 -12.06 -12.44
C GLU A 341 11.55 -11.73 -13.93
N HIS A 342 10.93 -12.64 -14.69
CA HIS A 342 10.73 -12.59 -16.14
C HIS A 342 9.37 -13.20 -16.48
N LEU A 343 8.68 -12.64 -17.47
CA LEU A 343 7.42 -13.13 -18.02
C LEU A 343 7.48 -13.14 -19.55
#